data_AF-A0A9D1FJI0-F1
#
_entry.id   AF-A0A9D1FJI0-F1
#
_cell.length_a   1.000
_cell.length_b   1.000
_cell.length_c   1.000
_cell.angle_alpha   90.00
_cell.angle_beta   90.00
_cell.angle_gamma   90.00
#
_symmetry.space_group_name_H-M   'P 1'
#
loop_
_entity.id
_entity.type
_entity.pdbx_description
1 polymer ?
#
loop_
_entity_poly.entity_id
_entity_poly.type
_entity_poly.pdbx_seq_one_letter_code
_entity_poly.pdbx_strand_id
1 'polypeptide(L)' 'MSVFEKVQEIFQDVFDDTTLEIKREYSSADIEDWDSLAQINLITQMEKEFNLKFNMNDIIKLQNIGDMIDLIEKKQNEQL' A
#
# COMPACT_ATOMS: atom_id res chain seq x y z
N MET A 1 -1.54 -4.04 15.71
CA MET A 1 -1.86 -3.45 14.42
C MET A 1 -1.75 -4.51 13.35
N SER A 2 -2.84 -4.72 12.63
CA SER A 2 -2.94 -5.54 11.42
C SER A 2 -2.21 -4.87 10.24
N VAL A 3 -1.99 -5.61 9.16
CA VAL A 3 -1.44 -5.05 7.92
C VAL A 3 -2.36 -3.95 7.38
N PHE A 4 -3.68 -4.15 7.42
CA PHE A 4 -4.65 -3.16 6.98
C PHE A 4 -4.53 -1.84 7.75
N GLU A 5 -4.44 -1.86 9.08
CA GLU A 5 -4.31 -0.64 9.90
C GLU A 5 -3.03 0.13 9.58
N LYS A 6 -1.92 -0.56 9.37
CA LYS A 6 -0.66 0.09 8.96
C LYS A 6 -0.74 0.69 7.56
N VAL A 7 -1.36 -0.02 6.62
CA VAL A 7 -1.60 0.50 5.27
C VAL A 7 -2.50 1.73 5.33
N GLN A 8 -3.54 1.72 6.16
CA GLN A 8 -4.41 2.88 6.41
C GLN A 8 -3.60 4.10 6.87
N GLU A 9 -2.70 3.95 7.85
CA GLU A 9 -1.84 5.04 8.32
C GLU A 9 -0.92 5.56 7.21
N ILE A 10 -0.28 4.66 6.45
CA ILE A 10 0.59 5.06 5.32
C ILE A 10 -0.18 5.86 4.28
N PHE A 11 -1.42 5.48 3.96
CA PHE A 11 -2.26 6.24 3.04
C PHE A 11 -2.56 7.63 3.59
N GLN A 12 -2.95 7.74 4.87
CA GLN A 12 -3.20 9.03 5.50
C GLN A 12 -1.95 9.93 5.50
N ASP A 13 -0.77 9.36 5.76
CA ASP A 13 0.50 10.09 5.75
C ASP A 13 0.93 10.54 4.35
N VAL A 14 0.74 9.70 3.32
CA VAL A 14 1.14 10.03 1.94
C VAL A 14 0.22 11.08 1.33
N PHE A 15 -1.06 11.05 1.67
CA PHE A 15 -2.06 12.00 1.16
C PHE A 15 -2.27 13.22 2.08
N ASP A 16 -1.59 13.28 3.23
CA ASP A 16 -1.77 14.32 4.25
C ASP A 16 -3.26 14.48 4.66
N ASP A 17 -3.99 13.36 4.72
CA ASP A 17 -5.41 13.31 5.03
C ASP A 17 -5.71 12.25 6.09
N THR A 18 -5.75 12.68 7.36
CA THR A 18 -6.08 11.84 8.51
C THR A 18 -7.53 11.33 8.54
N THR A 19 -8.41 11.85 7.66
CA THR A 19 -9.82 11.44 7.56
C THR A 19 -10.06 10.43 6.44
N LEU A 20 -9.04 10.17 5.61
CA LEU A 20 -9.10 9.17 4.55
C LEU A 20 -9.36 7.79 5.15
N GLU A 21 -10.45 7.16 4.72
CA GLU A 21 -10.79 5.77 5.04
C GLU A 21 -10.56 4.89 3.81
N ILE A 22 -9.54 4.03 3.85
CA ILE A 22 -9.25 3.13 2.75
C ILE A 22 -10.21 1.94 2.75
N LYS A 23 -10.44 1.37 1.57
CA LYS A 23 -11.10 0.07 1.39
C LYS A 23 -10.26 -0.79 0.49
N ARG A 24 -10.34 -2.11 0.67
CA ARG A 24 -9.54 -3.06 -0.12
C ARG A 24 -9.81 -2.93 -1.62
N GLU A 25 -11.01 -2.54 -1.99
CA GLU A 25 -11.46 -2.39 -3.37
C GLU A 25 -10.96 -1.10 -4.02
N TYR A 26 -10.51 -0.11 -3.23
CA TYR A 26 -10.10 1.18 -3.77
C TYR A 26 -8.80 1.06 -4.57
N SER A 27 -8.75 1.84 -5.65
CA SER A 27 -7.66 1.97 -6.60
C SER A 27 -7.31 3.44 -6.80
N SER A 28 -6.32 3.73 -7.66
CA SER A 28 -6.02 5.10 -8.06
C SER A 28 -7.17 5.82 -8.77
N ALA A 29 -8.17 5.10 -9.24
CA ALA A 29 -9.38 5.72 -9.81
C ALA A 29 -10.36 6.22 -8.73
N ASP A 30 -10.25 5.73 -7.49
CA ASP A 30 -11.15 6.04 -6.38
C ASP A 30 -10.60 7.14 -5.46
N ILE A 31 -9.29 7.41 -5.53
CA ILE A 31 -8.60 8.43 -4.73
C ILE A 31 -7.99 9.47 -5.69
N GLU A 32 -8.51 10.69 -5.67
CA GLU A 32 -8.18 11.74 -6.64
C GLU A 32 -6.68 12.07 -6.68
N ASP A 33 -6.02 12.14 -5.52
CA ASP A 33 -4.59 12.48 -5.42
C ASP A 33 -3.66 11.29 -5.66
N TRP A 34 -4.20 10.10 -5.92
CA TRP A 34 -3.42 8.89 -6.13
C TRP A 34 -2.89 8.79 -7.56
N ASP A 35 -1.83 9.54 -7.83
CA ASP A 35 -1.08 9.49 -9.09
C ASP A 35 0.11 8.50 -9.05
N SER A 36 0.92 8.50 -10.11
CA SER A 36 2.13 7.67 -10.20
C SER A 36 3.19 8.00 -9.14
N LEU A 37 3.30 9.26 -8.69
CA LEU A 37 4.26 9.67 -7.67
C LEU A 37 3.79 9.22 -6.28
N ALA A 38 2.49 9.38 -6.00
CA ALA A 38 1.86 8.83 -4.80
C ALA A 38 2.04 7.31 -4.74
N GLN A 39 1.84 6.60 -5.86
CA GLN A 39 2.09 5.15 -5.95
C GLN A 39 3.54 4.80 -5.54
N ILE A 40 4.54 5.52 -6.04
CA ILE A 40 5.96 5.29 -5.70
C ILE A 40 6.21 5.56 -4.21
N ASN A 41 5.63 6.62 -3.66
CA ASN A 41 5.75 6.96 -2.24
C ASN A 41 5.11 5.89 -1.35
N LEU A 42 3.89 5.43 -1.68
CA LEU A 42 3.20 4.35 -0.97
C LEU A 42 4.06 3.09 -0.93
N ILE A 43 4.55 2.64 -2.09
CA ILE A 43 5.45 1.46 -2.19
C ILE A 43 6.67 1.65 -1.29
N THR A 44 7.33 2.81 -1.37
CA THR A 44 8.54 3.10 -0.59
C THR A 44 8.28 3.10 0.92
N GLN A 45 7.15 3.65 1.37
CA GLN A 45 6.78 3.65 2.79
C GLN A 45 6.41 2.24 3.26
N MET A 46 5.68 1.46 2.46
CA MET A 46 5.36 0.07 2.77
C MET A 46 6.61 -0.80 2.88
N GLU A 47 7.57 -0.66 1.96
CA GLU A 47 8.85 -1.38 2.04
C GLU A 47 9.57 -1.11 3.37
N LYS A 48 9.59 0.15 3.81
CA LYS A 48 10.21 0.55 5.07
C LYS A 48 9.44 0.03 6.28
N GLU A 49 8.13 0.23 6.31
CA GLU A 49 7.26 -0.10 7.46
C GLU A 49 7.20 -1.61 7.72
N PHE A 50 7.20 -2.40 6.65
CA PHE A 50 7.13 -3.87 6.75
C PHE A 50 8.50 -4.55 6.60
N ASN A 51 9.58 -3.78 6.40
CA ASN A 51 10.92 -4.29 6.09
C ASN A 51 10.91 -5.29 4.92
N LEU A 52 10.17 -4.96 3.86
CA LEU A 52 9.99 -5.77 2.66
C LEU A 52 10.71 -5.13 1.45
N LYS A 53 10.88 -5.93 0.39
CA LYS A 53 11.24 -5.44 -0.94
C LYS A 53 10.27 -5.94 -1.99
N PHE A 54 9.71 -5.01 -2.74
CA PHE A 54 8.88 -5.26 -3.90
C PHE A 54 9.74 -5.21 -5.16
N ASN A 55 9.56 -6.18 -6.04
CA ASN A 55 10.18 -6.11 -7.36
C ASN A 55 9.20 -5.46 -8.37
N MET A 56 9.70 -5.10 -9.55
CA MET A 56 8.87 -4.46 -10.59
C MET A 56 7.66 -5.31 -11.00
N ASN A 57 7.80 -6.64 -11.03
CA ASN A 57 6.69 -7.55 -11.37
C ASN A 57 5.62 -7.60 -10.28
N ASP A 58 6.00 -7.41 -9.02
CA ASP A 58 5.06 -7.30 -7.91
C ASP A 58 4.27 -6.00 -8.06
N ILE A 59 4.96 -4.88 -8.30
CA ILE A 59 4.36 -3.55 -8.42
C ILE A 59 3.35 -3.46 -9.56
N ILE A 60 3.68 -4.00 -10.75
CA ILE A 60 2.79 -3.97 -11.92
C ILE A 60 1.47 -4.73 -11.66
N LYS A 61 1.45 -5.67 -10.72
CA LYS A 61 0.26 -6.47 -10.40
C LYS A 61 -0.64 -5.82 -9.36
N LEU A 62 -0.20 -4.75 -8.71
CA LEU A 62 -1.01 -4.03 -7.72
C LEU A 62 -2.05 -3.18 -8.45
N GLN A 63 -3.32 -3.57 -8.40
CA GLN A 63 -4.42 -2.83 -9.02
C GLN A 63 -5.25 -2.06 -7.98
N ASN A 64 -5.35 -2.59 -6.77
CA ASN A 64 -6.09 -2.01 -5.66
C ASN A 64 -5.34 -2.20 -4.34
N ILE A 65 -5.85 -1.58 -3.27
CA ILE A 65 -5.31 -1.66 -1.92
C ILE A 65 -5.31 -3.11 -1.39
N GLY A 66 -6.30 -3.91 -1.75
CA GLY A 66 -6.39 -5.33 -1.40
C GLY A 66 -5.19 -6.12 -1.91
N ASP A 67 -4.80 -5.93 -3.18
CA ASP A 67 -3.62 -6.57 -3.77
C ASP A 67 -2.33 -6.18 -3.02
N MET A 68 -2.24 -4.93 -2.53
CA MET A 68 -1.10 -4.47 -1.75
C MET A 68 -1.00 -5.21 -0.42
N ILE A 69 -2.12 -5.30 0.30
CA ILE A 69 -2.20 -5.98 1.59
C ILE A 69 -1.86 -7.46 1.41
N ASP A 70 -2.45 -8.12 0.42
CA ASP A 70 -2.24 -9.56 0.18
C ASP A 70 -0.77 -9.84 -0.19
N LEU A 71 -0.14 -8.95 -0.96
CA LEU A 71 1.27 -9.06 -1.30
C LEU A 71 2.17 -8.89 -0.07
N ILE A 72 1.86 -7.92 0.81
CA ILE A 72 2.59 -7.70 2.07
C ILE A 72 2.49 -8.94 2.95
N GLU A 73 1.28 -9.42 3.20
CA GLU A 73 1.04 -10.61 4.03
C GLU A 73 1.75 -11.85 3.47
N LYS A 74 1.68 -12.05 2.15
CA LYS A 74 2.39 -13.13 1.47
C LYS A 74 3.91 -13.03 1.70
N LYS A 75 4.51 -11.87 1.48
CA LYS A 75 5.96 -11.68 1.64
C LYS A 75 6.41 -11.79 3.10
N GLN A 76 5.59 -11.35 4.06
CA GLN A 76 5.90 -11.54 5.48
C GLN A 76 5.92 -13.03 5.86
N ASN A 77 4.99 -13.82 5.32
CA ASN A 77 4.96 -15.27 5.54
C ASN A 77 6.13 -16.01 4.86
N GLU A 78 6.63 -15.53 3.72
CA GLU A 78 7.79 -16.10 3.03
C GLU A 78 9.14 -15.79 3.71
N GLN A 79 9.18 -14.83 4.64
CA GLN A 79 10.38 -14.48 5.42
C GLN A 79 10.53 -15.27 6.74
N LEU A 80 9.52 -16.07 7.10
CA LEU A 80 9.51 -16.97 8.27
C LEU A 80 10.02 -18.36 7.89
#